data_AF-A0A535AN05-F1
#
_entry.id   AF-A0A535AN05-F1
#
_cell.length_a   1.000
_cell.length_b   1.000
_cell.length_c   1.000
_cell.angle_alpha   90.00
_cell.angle_beta   90.00
_cell.angle_gamma   90.00
#
_symmetry.space_group_name_H-M   'P 1'
#
loop_
_entity.id
_entity.type
_entity.pdbx_description
1 polymer ?
#
loop_
_entity_poly.entity_id
_entity_poly.type
_entity_poly.pdbx_seq_one_letter_code
_entity_poly.pdbx_strand_id
1 'polypeptide(L)'
;MLDWLLDSDPAIRWQVLRDIADAPIDVVAAERERVATEGWGSRLLALQGEDGQWAGGACFPERRLYLSVKNEGQPWISTLPTLQLLHDFGIDPRVDRVRRAVEAVRDGCRWEHAGEPFFSGEVEPCINGRIVTLGTYFDQDVDGVVARLLGEQLEDGGWNCEAENGSVRSSFASTINVLEGLLAHERATGGSAESVAARRGAEEYLLERKLFRRKSTGEVVDSAWLQFSFPTQWHYDVL
;
A
#
# COMPACT_ATOMS: atom_id res chain seq x y z
N MET A 1 -5.17 -24.21 -18.95
CA MET A 1 -4.36 -23.23 -18.18
C MET A 1 -5.20 -22.02 -17.83
N LEU A 2 -5.79 -21.34 -18.82
CA LEU A 2 -6.71 -20.21 -18.56
C LEU A 2 -7.91 -20.62 -17.69
N ASP A 3 -8.56 -21.76 -17.98
CA ASP A 3 -9.70 -22.23 -17.17
C ASP A 3 -9.36 -22.43 -15.69
N TRP A 4 -8.14 -22.88 -15.39
CA TRP A 4 -7.67 -23.03 -14.00
C TRP A 4 -7.42 -21.69 -13.32
N LEU A 5 -6.85 -20.72 -14.03
CA LEU A 5 -6.68 -19.35 -13.50
C LEU A 5 -8.03 -18.66 -13.29
N LEU A 6 -9.01 -18.95 -14.14
CA LEU A 6 -10.36 -18.44 -14.02
C LEU A 6 -11.14 -19.15 -12.89
N ASP A 7 -10.83 -20.40 -12.56
CA ASP A 7 -11.37 -21.12 -11.41
C ASP A 7 -10.65 -20.72 -10.10
N SER A 8 -10.70 -19.43 -9.78
CA SER A 8 -10.02 -18.83 -8.63
C SER A 8 -10.91 -17.83 -7.89
N ASP A 9 -10.43 -17.34 -6.74
CA ASP A 9 -11.11 -16.29 -5.97
C ASP A 9 -11.38 -15.06 -6.85
N PRO A 10 -12.51 -14.34 -6.66
CA PRO A 10 -12.78 -13.10 -7.40
C PRO A 10 -11.59 -12.13 -7.41
N ALA A 11 -10.84 -12.03 -6.30
CA ALA A 11 -9.66 -11.18 -6.17
C ALA A 11 -8.55 -11.48 -7.21
N ILE A 12 -8.50 -12.69 -7.74
CA ILE A 12 -7.59 -13.11 -8.80
C ILE A 12 -8.31 -13.11 -10.16
N ARG A 13 -9.52 -13.67 -10.20
CA ARG A 13 -10.26 -13.94 -11.44
C ARG A 13 -10.50 -12.69 -12.27
N TRP A 14 -10.86 -11.55 -11.67
CA TRP A 14 -11.09 -10.31 -12.42
C TRP A 14 -9.81 -9.80 -13.10
N GLN A 15 -8.65 -10.02 -12.49
CA GLN A 15 -7.34 -9.65 -13.05
C GLN A 15 -6.98 -10.56 -14.22
N VAL A 16 -7.23 -11.88 -14.09
CA VAL A 16 -7.05 -12.85 -15.19
C VAL A 16 -7.94 -12.47 -16.39
N LEU A 17 -9.19 -12.07 -16.14
CA LEU A 17 -10.09 -11.61 -17.19
C LEU A 17 -9.54 -10.36 -17.90
N ARG A 18 -9.02 -9.39 -17.15
CA ARG A 18 -8.47 -8.13 -17.69
C ARG A 18 -7.16 -8.35 -18.45
N ASP A 19 -6.20 -9.01 -17.82
CA ASP A 19 -4.79 -8.99 -18.25
C ASP A 19 -4.40 -10.17 -19.14
N ILE A 20 -5.16 -11.27 -19.09
CA ILE A 20 -4.84 -12.50 -19.82
C ILE A 20 -5.92 -12.84 -20.85
N ALA A 21 -7.19 -12.73 -20.48
CA ALA A 21 -8.30 -13.10 -21.37
C ALA A 21 -8.78 -11.96 -22.28
N ASP A 22 -8.31 -10.72 -22.07
CA ASP A 22 -8.76 -9.51 -22.78
C ASP A 22 -10.30 -9.38 -22.78
N ALA A 23 -10.91 -9.65 -21.63
CA ALA A 23 -12.35 -9.64 -21.48
C ALA A 23 -12.90 -8.20 -21.53
N PRO A 24 -14.14 -8.01 -22.00
CA PRO A 24 -14.81 -6.71 -22.00
C PRO A 24 -14.83 -6.06 -20.60
N ILE A 25 -14.71 -4.72 -20.57
CA ILE A 25 -14.59 -3.94 -19.32
C ILE A 25 -15.78 -4.13 -18.37
N ASP A 26 -16.98 -4.35 -18.91
CA ASP A 26 -18.20 -4.62 -18.14
C ASP A 26 -18.16 -6.01 -17.47
N VAL A 27 -17.59 -7.01 -18.14
CA VAL A 27 -17.37 -8.34 -17.56
C VAL A 27 -16.33 -8.28 -16.44
N VAL A 28 -15.23 -7.55 -16.67
CA VAL A 28 -14.18 -7.33 -15.64
C VAL A 28 -14.76 -6.59 -14.43
N ALA A 29 -15.53 -5.53 -14.65
CA ALA A 29 -16.16 -4.75 -13.58
C ALA A 29 -17.14 -5.61 -12.75
N ALA A 30 -18.00 -6.38 -13.42
CA ALA A 30 -18.94 -7.27 -12.75
C ALA A 30 -18.24 -8.36 -11.91
N GLU A 31 -17.13 -8.91 -12.40
CA GLU A 31 -16.33 -9.87 -11.62
C GLU A 31 -15.66 -9.20 -10.41
N ARG A 32 -15.08 -8.00 -10.60
CA ARG A 32 -14.41 -7.23 -9.55
C ARG A 32 -15.37 -6.81 -8.42
N GLU A 33 -16.63 -6.51 -8.72
CA GLU A 33 -17.65 -6.19 -7.71
C GLU A 33 -17.87 -7.35 -6.71
N ARG A 34 -17.66 -8.60 -7.13
CA ARG A 34 -17.81 -9.79 -6.27
C ARG A 34 -16.76 -9.87 -5.16
N VAL A 35 -15.62 -9.17 -5.28
CA VAL A 35 -14.56 -9.15 -4.26
C VAL A 35 -15.10 -8.69 -2.89
N ALA A 36 -16.10 -7.79 -2.87
CA ALA A 36 -16.67 -7.28 -1.62
C ALA A 36 -17.68 -8.22 -0.94
N THR A 37 -18.20 -9.21 -1.66
CA THR A 37 -19.30 -10.08 -1.20
C THR A 37 -18.91 -11.55 -1.15
N GLU A 38 -17.90 -11.97 -1.91
CA GLU A 38 -17.43 -13.34 -2.02
C GLU A 38 -15.92 -13.44 -1.68
N GLY A 39 -15.47 -14.66 -1.38
CA GLY A 39 -14.04 -14.96 -1.30
C GLY A 39 -13.27 -14.25 -0.19
N TRP A 40 -12.00 -13.98 -0.47
CA TRP A 40 -11.04 -13.41 0.49
C TRP A 40 -11.39 -11.97 0.88
N GLY A 41 -11.79 -11.12 -0.07
CA GLY A 41 -12.16 -9.73 0.21
C GLY A 41 -13.35 -9.63 1.16
N SER A 42 -14.41 -10.41 0.92
CA SER A 42 -15.57 -10.49 1.81
C SER A 42 -15.24 -11.02 3.20
N ARG A 43 -14.32 -11.99 3.29
CA ARG A 43 -13.82 -12.53 4.56
C ARG A 43 -13.02 -11.49 5.35
N LEU A 44 -12.14 -10.73 4.69
CA LEU A 44 -11.41 -9.64 5.33
C LEU A 44 -12.37 -8.58 5.86
N LEU A 45 -13.34 -8.13 5.06
CA LEU A 45 -14.38 -7.21 5.52
C LEU A 45 -15.20 -7.74 6.71
N ALA A 46 -15.38 -9.06 6.82
CA ALA A 46 -16.09 -9.68 7.94
C ALA A 46 -15.24 -9.77 9.23
N LEU A 47 -13.92 -9.62 9.12
CA LEU A 47 -12.99 -9.63 10.25
C LEU A 47 -12.77 -8.23 10.86
N GLN A 48 -13.38 -7.19 10.30
CA GLN A 48 -13.34 -5.85 10.89
C GLN A 48 -14.02 -5.89 12.27
N GLY A 49 -13.33 -5.38 13.28
CA GLY A 49 -13.85 -5.28 14.64
C GLY A 49 -14.96 -4.24 14.77
N GLU A 50 -15.70 -4.31 15.87
CA GLU A 50 -16.72 -3.30 16.23
C GLU A 50 -16.13 -1.91 16.44
N ASP A 51 -14.82 -1.83 16.70
CA ASP A 51 -14.03 -0.60 16.79
C ASP A 51 -13.66 0.01 15.43
N GLY A 52 -14.07 -0.63 14.33
CA GLY A 52 -13.78 -0.19 12.97
C GLY A 52 -12.38 -0.55 12.47
N GLN A 53 -11.60 -1.33 13.23
CA GLN A 53 -10.22 -1.66 12.90
C GLN A 53 -10.06 -3.16 12.57
N TRP A 54 -8.91 -3.52 12.00
CA TRP A 54 -8.48 -4.90 11.96
C TRP A 54 -7.46 -5.15 13.06
N ALA A 55 -7.68 -6.23 13.81
CA ALA A 55 -6.85 -6.63 14.94
C ALA A 55 -6.59 -5.52 15.98
N GLY A 56 -7.43 -4.48 16.06
CA GLY A 56 -7.39 -3.45 17.09
C GLY A 56 -6.26 -2.42 17.00
N GLY A 57 -5.65 -2.22 15.82
CA GLY A 57 -4.65 -1.16 15.64
C GLY A 57 -4.38 -0.78 14.19
N ALA A 58 -3.51 0.21 13.98
CA ALA A 58 -3.20 0.80 12.68
C ALA A 58 -2.09 0.01 11.97
N CYS A 59 -0.82 0.20 12.38
CA CYS A 59 0.32 -0.55 11.83
C CYS A 59 0.57 -1.88 12.56
N PHE A 60 0.22 -1.91 13.85
CA PHE A 60 0.40 -3.07 14.71
C PHE A 60 -0.95 -3.52 15.26
N PRO A 61 -1.13 -4.82 15.55
CA PRO A 61 -2.35 -5.27 16.23
C PRO A 61 -2.37 -4.76 17.68
N GLU A 62 -3.51 -4.93 18.35
CA GLU A 62 -3.69 -4.58 19.74
C GLU A 62 -2.54 -5.08 20.62
N ARG A 63 -2.16 -4.27 21.61
CA ARG A 63 -0.91 -4.46 22.36
C ARG A 63 -0.74 -5.87 22.92
N ARG A 64 -1.82 -6.52 23.38
CA ARG A 64 -1.75 -7.88 23.94
C ARG A 64 -1.39 -8.90 22.87
N LEU A 65 -2.04 -8.83 21.71
CA LEU A 65 -1.74 -9.68 20.57
C LEU A 65 -0.32 -9.41 20.07
N TYR A 66 0.06 -8.15 19.87
CA TYR A 66 1.40 -7.79 19.41
C TYR A 66 2.50 -8.34 20.33
N LEU A 67 2.35 -8.18 21.65
CA LEU A 67 3.34 -8.69 22.62
C LEU A 67 3.50 -10.22 22.59
N SER A 68 2.46 -10.96 22.17
CA SER A 68 2.51 -12.42 22.10
C SER A 68 3.35 -12.95 20.92
N VAL A 69 3.49 -12.15 19.85
CA VAL A 69 4.16 -12.53 18.61
C VAL A 69 5.32 -11.61 18.21
N LYS A 70 5.66 -10.61 19.04
CA LYS A 70 6.67 -9.59 18.73
C LYS A 70 8.05 -10.14 18.31
N ASN A 71 8.41 -11.34 18.78
CA ASN A 71 9.68 -11.99 18.47
C ASN A 71 9.62 -12.82 17.18
N GLU A 72 8.43 -13.01 16.60
CA GLU A 72 8.17 -13.73 15.35
C GLU A 72 8.10 -12.79 14.14
N GLY A 73 8.09 -11.48 14.37
CA GLY A 73 8.02 -10.43 13.34
C GLY A 73 6.68 -9.69 13.35
N GLN A 74 6.47 -8.84 12.34
CA GLN A 74 5.22 -8.09 12.19
C GLN A 74 4.10 -9.04 11.74
N PRO A 75 2.93 -9.06 12.41
CA PRO A 75 1.86 -10.01 12.10
C PRO A 75 1.10 -9.73 10.80
N TRP A 76 1.20 -8.52 10.23
CA TRP A 76 0.52 -8.10 9.00
C TRP A 76 -1.01 -8.24 8.98
N ILE A 77 -1.66 -8.18 10.14
CA ILE A 77 -3.12 -8.34 10.28
C ILE A 77 -3.86 -7.09 10.78
N SER A 78 -3.14 -5.99 11.05
CA SER A 78 -3.74 -4.74 11.51
C SER A 78 -4.41 -3.97 10.35
N THR A 79 -4.92 -2.77 10.64
CA THR A 79 -5.71 -1.98 9.68
C THR A 79 -4.94 -1.63 8.41
N LEU A 80 -3.72 -1.09 8.50
CA LEU A 80 -2.90 -0.73 7.33
C LEU A 80 -2.65 -1.91 6.36
N PRO A 81 -2.07 -3.05 6.78
CA PRO A 81 -1.84 -4.17 5.86
C PRO A 81 -3.14 -4.81 5.36
N THR A 82 -4.22 -4.77 6.13
CA THR A 82 -5.51 -5.29 5.66
C THR A 82 -6.12 -4.41 4.57
N LEU A 83 -6.10 -3.08 4.74
CA LEU A 83 -6.54 -2.14 3.70
C LEU A 83 -5.66 -2.23 2.44
N GLN A 84 -4.36 -2.43 2.60
CA GLN A 84 -3.45 -2.71 1.48
C GLN A 84 -3.88 -3.97 0.73
N LEU A 85 -4.10 -5.08 1.44
CA LEU A 85 -4.50 -6.33 0.81
C LEU A 85 -5.86 -6.22 0.10
N LEU A 86 -6.81 -5.47 0.68
CA LEU A 86 -8.10 -5.17 0.05
C LEU A 86 -7.93 -4.32 -1.22
N HIS A 87 -7.03 -3.34 -1.21
CA HIS A 87 -6.63 -2.56 -2.39
C HIS A 87 -6.01 -3.47 -3.46
N ASP A 88 -5.09 -4.37 -3.08
CA ASP A 88 -4.39 -5.26 -4.01
C ASP A 88 -5.33 -6.32 -4.62
N PHE A 89 -6.36 -6.73 -3.87
CA PHE A 89 -7.48 -7.53 -4.39
C PHE A 89 -8.38 -6.75 -5.37
N GLY A 90 -8.19 -5.45 -5.49
CA GLY A 90 -9.00 -4.57 -6.33
C GLY A 90 -10.41 -4.39 -5.81
N ILE A 91 -10.64 -4.38 -4.50
CA ILE A 91 -12.01 -4.23 -3.99
C ILE A 91 -12.64 -2.91 -4.44
N ASP A 92 -13.86 -2.90 -4.98
CA ASP A 92 -14.48 -1.65 -5.45
C ASP A 92 -14.77 -0.69 -4.27
N PRO A 93 -14.12 0.50 -4.20
CA PRO A 93 -14.27 1.42 -3.09
C PRO A 93 -15.68 2.04 -3.01
N ARG A 94 -16.48 1.94 -4.08
CA ARG A 94 -17.83 2.54 -4.16
C ARG A 94 -18.90 1.66 -3.54
N VAL A 95 -18.62 0.38 -3.29
CA VAL A 95 -19.56 -0.54 -2.67
C VAL A 95 -19.84 -0.09 -1.23
N ASP A 96 -21.11 0.04 -0.87
CA ASP A 96 -21.54 0.57 0.43
C ASP A 96 -20.89 -0.12 1.64
N ARG A 97 -20.67 -1.44 1.56
CA ARG A 97 -20.00 -2.20 2.62
C ARG A 97 -18.54 -1.75 2.80
N VAL A 98 -17.84 -1.49 1.70
CA VAL A 98 -16.44 -1.04 1.68
C VAL A 98 -16.37 0.39 2.18
N ARG A 99 -17.25 1.27 1.69
CA ARG A 99 -17.34 2.67 2.13
C ARG A 99 -17.53 2.76 3.65
N ARG A 100 -18.48 2.02 4.21
CA ARG A 100 -18.70 2.01 5.68
C ARG A 100 -17.48 1.51 6.45
N ALA A 101 -16.78 0.49 5.92
CA ALA A 101 -15.58 -0.03 6.55
C ALA A 101 -14.46 1.02 6.58
N VAL A 102 -14.26 1.75 5.48
CA VAL A 102 -13.28 2.85 5.39
C VAL A 102 -13.68 4.04 6.26
N GLU A 103 -14.96 4.43 6.28
CA GLU A 103 -15.48 5.49 7.14
C GLU A 103 -15.23 5.18 8.62
N ALA A 104 -15.44 3.92 9.04
CA ALA A 104 -15.12 3.48 10.40
C ALA A 104 -13.62 3.60 10.73
N VAL A 105 -12.73 3.29 9.77
CA VAL A 105 -11.28 3.51 9.93
C VAL A 105 -10.96 5.00 10.06
N ARG A 106 -11.50 5.84 9.17
CA ARG A 106 -11.28 7.30 9.20
C ARG A 106 -11.67 7.87 10.56
N ASP A 107 -12.84 7.47 11.06
CA ASP A 107 -13.42 8.08 12.24
C ASP A 107 -12.81 7.51 13.53
N GLY A 108 -12.49 6.20 13.56
CA GLY A 108 -12.10 5.46 14.77
C GLY A 108 -10.64 5.04 14.89
N CYS A 109 -9.92 4.82 13.78
CA CYS A 109 -8.54 4.32 13.82
C CYS A 109 -7.53 5.46 14.04
N ARG A 110 -6.54 5.21 14.90
CA ARG A 110 -5.47 6.16 15.23
C ARG A 110 -4.12 5.46 15.17
N TRP A 111 -3.09 6.19 14.74
CA TRP A 111 -1.72 5.69 14.73
C TRP A 111 -1.22 5.42 16.14
N GLU A 112 -0.40 4.37 16.26
CA GLU A 112 0.30 4.06 17.51
C GLU A 112 1.34 5.15 17.84
N HIS A 113 1.95 5.74 16.82
CA HIS A 113 2.65 7.01 16.92
C HIS A 113 1.63 8.11 17.24
N ALA A 114 1.88 8.92 18.28
CA ALA A 114 1.20 10.15 18.71
C ALA A 114 -0.35 10.29 18.62
N GLY A 115 -1.10 9.26 18.24
CA GLY A 115 -2.55 9.24 18.17
C GLY A 115 -3.15 10.00 16.98
N GLU A 116 -2.41 10.21 15.89
CA GLU A 116 -2.91 10.88 14.70
C GLU A 116 -4.08 10.10 14.05
N PRO A 117 -5.05 10.79 13.41
CA PRO A 117 -6.04 10.14 12.55
C PRO A 117 -5.38 9.31 11.45
N PHE A 118 -5.92 8.12 11.17
CA PHE A 118 -5.31 7.15 10.24
C PHE A 118 -4.94 7.74 8.87
N PHE A 119 -5.88 8.42 8.19
CA PHE A 119 -5.64 9.00 6.86
C PHE A 119 -4.81 10.30 6.88
N SER A 120 -4.53 10.87 8.05
CA SER A 120 -3.59 11.99 8.19
C SER A 120 -2.13 11.53 8.16
N GLY A 121 -1.88 10.22 8.06
CA GLY A 121 -0.55 9.64 8.10
C GLY A 121 0.10 9.74 9.48
N GLU A 122 1.35 9.27 9.55
CA GLU A 122 2.20 9.35 10.73
C GLU A 122 3.58 9.93 10.35
N VAL A 123 4.67 9.49 11.00
CA VAL A 123 6.01 10.06 10.80
C VAL A 123 6.78 9.40 9.67
N GLU A 124 6.65 8.09 9.46
CA GLU A 124 7.52 7.36 8.54
C GLU A 124 7.08 7.55 7.08
N PRO A 125 7.97 7.97 6.17
CA PRO A 125 7.63 8.14 4.76
C PRO A 125 7.18 6.82 4.10
N CYS A 126 7.71 5.67 4.57
CA CYS A 126 7.29 4.34 4.12
C CYS A 126 5.83 4.03 4.43
N ILE A 127 5.30 4.49 5.57
CA ILE A 127 3.88 4.37 5.93
C ILE A 127 3.06 5.42 5.18
N ASN A 128 3.52 6.67 5.17
CA ASN A 128 2.82 7.78 4.54
C ASN A 128 2.61 7.57 3.03
N GLY A 129 3.58 6.98 2.32
CA GLY A 129 3.41 6.60 0.90
C GLY A 129 2.23 5.64 0.68
N ARG A 130 2.10 4.63 1.54
CA ARG A 130 0.96 3.69 1.51
C ARG A 130 -0.35 4.38 1.85
N ILE A 131 -0.35 5.35 2.77
CA ILE A 131 -1.53 6.15 3.09
C ILE A 131 -1.97 7.00 1.91
N VAL A 132 -1.06 7.58 1.13
CA VAL A 132 -1.43 8.28 -0.10
C VAL A 132 -2.09 7.32 -1.09
N THR A 133 -1.54 6.12 -1.29
CA THR A 133 -2.16 5.09 -2.14
C THR A 133 -3.58 4.74 -1.67
N LEU A 134 -3.73 4.39 -0.39
CA LEU A 134 -5.02 3.95 0.17
C LEU A 134 -6.04 5.08 0.22
N GLY A 135 -5.65 6.26 0.68
CA GLY A 135 -6.55 7.40 0.77
C GLY A 135 -7.01 7.85 -0.61
N THR A 136 -6.12 7.88 -1.62
CA THR A 136 -6.52 8.14 -3.00
C THR A 136 -7.51 7.09 -3.52
N TYR A 137 -7.23 5.81 -3.27
CA TYR A 137 -8.09 4.72 -3.74
C TYR A 137 -9.47 4.70 -3.09
N PHE A 138 -9.55 5.01 -1.80
CA PHE A 138 -10.78 4.99 -1.01
C PHE A 138 -11.42 6.38 -0.84
N ASP A 139 -11.05 7.36 -1.65
CA ASP A 139 -11.62 8.71 -1.67
C ASP A 139 -11.54 9.43 -0.31
N GLN A 140 -10.36 9.39 0.31
CA GLN A 140 -10.04 10.08 1.56
C GLN A 140 -9.03 11.21 1.30
N ASP A 141 -9.16 12.30 2.07
CA ASP A 141 -8.24 13.43 1.98
C ASP A 141 -6.85 13.05 2.51
N VAL A 142 -5.86 13.13 1.63
CA VAL A 142 -4.44 12.84 1.90
C VAL A 142 -3.52 13.97 1.42
N ASP A 143 -4.06 15.13 1.07
CA ASP A 143 -3.26 16.23 0.50
C ASP A 143 -2.20 16.74 1.50
N GLY A 144 -2.53 16.71 2.79
CA GLY A 144 -1.56 17.00 3.86
C GLY A 144 -0.39 16.00 3.91
N VAL A 145 -0.66 14.71 3.66
CA VAL A 145 0.37 13.66 3.61
C VAL A 145 1.25 13.82 2.38
N VAL A 146 0.64 14.15 1.23
CA VAL A 146 1.37 14.45 -0.01
C VAL A 146 2.30 15.64 0.22
N ALA A 147 1.80 16.75 0.75
CA ALA A 147 2.60 17.95 1.00
C ALA A 147 3.78 17.66 1.94
N ARG A 148 3.57 16.85 2.98
CA ARG A 148 4.62 16.39 3.88
C ARG A 148 5.71 15.61 3.13
N LEU A 149 5.33 14.61 2.34
CA LEU A 149 6.27 13.77 1.59
C LEU A 149 7.11 14.59 0.61
N LEU A 150 6.52 15.60 -0.05
CA LEU A 150 7.29 16.50 -0.94
C LEU A 150 8.36 17.29 -0.17
N GLY A 151 8.06 17.71 1.05
CA GLY A 151 9.02 18.40 1.92
C GLY A 151 10.12 17.50 2.51
N GLU A 152 9.96 16.17 2.45
CA GLU A 152 10.85 15.18 3.06
C GLU A 152 11.77 14.47 2.04
N GLN A 153 11.68 14.81 0.75
CA GLN A 153 12.51 14.21 -0.28
C GLN A 153 14.00 14.53 -0.05
N LEU A 154 14.85 13.50 -0.06
CA LEU A 154 16.29 13.63 0.14
C LEU A 154 17.00 14.12 -1.14
N GLU A 155 18.22 14.64 -0.99
CA GLU A 155 19.02 15.15 -2.12
C GLU A 155 19.30 14.11 -3.21
N ASP A 156 19.31 12.82 -2.86
CA ASP A 156 19.49 11.74 -3.85
C ASP A 156 18.18 11.29 -4.52
N GLY A 157 17.06 12.00 -4.27
CA GLY A 157 15.81 11.88 -5.01
C GLY A 157 14.76 10.93 -4.42
N GLY A 158 15.05 10.23 -3.34
CA GLY A 158 14.09 9.33 -2.69
C GLY A 158 13.74 9.74 -1.26
N TRP A 159 13.29 8.76 -0.47
CA TRP A 159 12.94 8.91 0.95
C TRP A 159 13.62 7.85 1.82
N ASN A 160 13.69 8.10 3.11
CA ASN A 160 14.16 7.11 4.09
C ASN A 160 13.48 7.32 5.45
N CYS A 161 12.96 6.24 6.05
CA CYS A 161 12.41 6.27 7.41
C CYS A 161 13.52 6.57 8.45
N GLU A 162 14.78 6.28 8.15
CA GLU A 162 15.95 6.65 8.99
C GLU A 162 16.46 8.10 8.79
N ALA A 163 15.78 8.93 7.98
CA ALA A 163 16.20 10.32 7.76
C ALA A 163 16.17 11.14 9.05
N GLU A 164 15.18 10.91 9.93
CA GLU A 164 15.09 11.56 11.25
C GLU A 164 16.28 11.20 12.16
N ASN A 165 16.89 10.04 11.95
CA ASN A 165 18.07 9.57 12.66
C ASN A 165 19.39 9.97 11.97
N GLY A 166 19.32 10.86 10.96
CA GLY A 166 20.48 11.44 10.28
C GLY A 166 20.91 10.72 8.99
N SER A 167 20.10 9.79 8.47
CA SER A 167 20.39 9.18 7.17
C SER A 167 20.21 10.21 6.04
N VAL A 168 21.28 10.42 5.26
CA VAL A 168 21.28 11.27 4.06
C VAL A 168 21.12 10.47 2.77
N ARG A 169 20.76 9.19 2.88
CA ARG A 169 20.63 8.27 1.74
C ARG A 169 19.23 7.72 1.70
N SER A 170 18.57 7.77 0.56
CA SER A 170 17.25 7.16 0.43
C SER A 170 17.33 5.63 0.53
N SER A 171 16.24 5.00 0.95
CA SER A 171 16.06 3.54 0.95
C SER A 171 15.14 3.13 -0.20
N PHE A 172 15.25 1.88 -0.67
CA PHE A 172 14.31 1.36 -1.69
C PHE A 172 12.89 1.30 -1.14
N ALA A 173 12.70 0.71 0.05
CA ALA A 173 11.37 0.48 0.63
C ALA A 173 10.58 1.79 0.82
N SER A 174 11.20 2.81 1.42
CA SER A 174 10.54 4.11 1.59
C SER A 174 10.31 4.80 0.24
N THR A 175 11.29 4.73 -0.67
CA THR A 175 11.17 5.40 -1.97
C THR A 175 10.08 4.79 -2.85
N ILE A 176 9.96 3.47 -2.89
CA ILE A 176 8.94 2.77 -3.69
C ILE A 176 7.54 3.07 -3.14
N ASN A 177 7.33 2.94 -1.82
CA ASN A 177 6.03 3.23 -1.22
C ASN A 177 5.56 4.67 -1.50
N VAL A 178 6.47 5.65 -1.42
CA VAL A 178 6.14 7.05 -1.72
C VAL A 178 5.90 7.27 -3.20
N LEU A 179 6.72 6.69 -4.08
CA LEU A 179 6.57 6.79 -5.52
C LEU A 179 5.21 6.24 -5.98
N GLU A 180 4.81 5.08 -5.47
CA GLU A 180 3.51 4.47 -5.78
C GLU A 180 2.34 5.34 -5.30
N GLY A 181 2.43 5.89 -4.09
CA GLY A 181 1.45 6.82 -3.55
C GLY A 181 1.31 8.08 -4.40
N LEU A 182 2.43 8.74 -4.72
CA LEU A 182 2.43 9.94 -5.56
C LEU A 182 1.90 9.65 -6.97
N LEU A 183 2.21 8.49 -7.55
CA LEU A 183 1.68 8.09 -8.86
C LEU A 183 0.17 7.83 -8.80
N ALA A 184 -0.33 7.21 -7.74
CA ALA A 184 -1.77 7.01 -7.55
C ALA A 184 -2.50 8.35 -7.44
N HIS A 185 -2.01 9.26 -6.60
CA HIS A 185 -2.56 10.61 -6.44
C HIS A 185 -2.50 11.43 -7.74
N GLU A 186 -1.38 11.39 -8.47
CA GLU A 186 -1.22 12.04 -9.78
C GLU A 186 -2.26 11.54 -10.78
N ARG A 187 -2.49 10.23 -10.86
CA ARG A 187 -3.50 9.65 -11.77
C ARG A 187 -4.93 10.05 -11.41
N ALA A 188 -5.23 10.22 -10.12
CA ALA A 188 -6.57 10.58 -9.65
C ALA A 188 -6.86 12.09 -9.77
N THR A 189 -5.87 12.94 -9.53
CA THR A 189 -6.06 14.40 -9.39
C THR A 189 -5.44 15.23 -10.53
N GLY A 190 -4.57 14.61 -11.34
CA GLY A 190 -3.70 15.29 -12.30
C GLY A 190 -2.34 15.70 -11.72
N GLY A 191 -2.16 15.62 -10.39
CA GLY A 191 -0.91 15.96 -9.70
C GLY A 191 -0.53 17.44 -9.78
N SER A 192 0.56 17.81 -9.10
CA SER A 192 1.18 19.14 -9.20
C SER A 192 2.53 19.04 -9.91
N ALA A 193 3.05 20.16 -10.43
CA ALA A 193 4.39 20.16 -11.03
C ALA A 193 5.46 19.68 -10.04
N GLU A 194 5.29 19.98 -8.75
CA GLU A 194 6.17 19.55 -7.68
C GLU A 194 6.07 18.04 -7.43
N SER A 195 4.85 17.48 -7.35
CA SER A 195 4.69 16.04 -7.13
C SER A 195 5.20 15.21 -8.31
N VAL A 196 5.00 15.68 -9.55
CA VAL A 196 5.56 15.05 -10.75
C VAL A 196 7.09 15.12 -10.74
N ALA A 197 7.67 16.25 -10.33
CA ALA A 197 9.13 16.39 -10.23
C ALA A 197 9.71 15.46 -9.16
N ALA A 198 9.09 15.40 -7.98
CA ALA A 198 9.50 14.51 -6.90
C ALA A 198 9.43 13.04 -7.34
N ARG A 199 8.33 12.62 -7.97
CA ARG A 199 8.19 11.26 -8.53
C ARG A 199 9.30 10.93 -9.53
N ARG A 200 9.62 11.84 -10.46
CA ARG A 200 10.70 11.63 -11.44
C ARG A 200 12.08 11.52 -10.79
N GLY A 201 12.35 12.30 -9.74
CA GLY A 201 13.58 12.17 -8.96
C GLY A 201 13.72 10.80 -8.31
N ALA A 202 12.61 10.28 -7.78
CA ALA A 202 12.56 8.95 -7.17
C ALA A 202 12.72 7.82 -8.20
N GLU A 203 12.14 7.98 -9.39
CA GLU A 203 12.36 7.08 -10.52
C GLU A 203 13.84 7.04 -10.90
N GLU A 204 14.49 8.20 -11.04
CA GLU A 204 15.93 8.27 -11.34
C GLU A 204 16.76 7.60 -10.24
N TYR A 205 16.44 7.83 -8.96
CA TYR A 205 17.09 7.15 -7.84
C TYR A 205 17.06 5.62 -8.01
N LEU A 206 15.92 5.04 -8.39
CA LEU A 206 15.78 3.61 -8.61
C LEU A 206 16.47 3.14 -9.91
N LEU A 207 16.39 3.91 -10.98
CA LEU A 207 16.97 3.59 -12.28
C LEU A 207 18.50 3.58 -12.27
N GLU A 208 19.14 4.54 -11.57
CA GLU A 208 20.60 4.54 -11.35
C GLU A 208 21.07 3.26 -10.64
N ARG A 209 20.17 2.63 -9.88
CA ARG A 209 20.37 1.39 -9.13
C ARG A 209 19.86 0.16 -9.88
N LYS A 210 19.48 0.30 -11.15
CA LYS A 210 18.88 -0.78 -11.96
C LYS A 210 17.77 -1.50 -11.20
N LEU A 211 16.93 -0.73 -10.49
CA LEU A 211 15.77 -1.13 -9.69
C LEU A 211 16.03 -1.98 -8.45
N PHE A 212 17.09 -2.77 -8.40
CA PHE A 212 17.33 -3.71 -7.28
C PHE A 212 18.81 -3.91 -6.92
N ARG A 213 19.71 -3.13 -7.51
CA ARG A 213 21.17 -3.27 -7.36
C ARG A 213 21.77 -2.12 -6.57
N ARG A 214 22.88 -2.40 -5.88
CA ARG A 214 23.67 -1.38 -5.19
C ARG A 214 24.34 -0.47 -6.23
N LYS A 215 24.23 0.84 -6.06
CA LYS A 215 24.89 1.82 -6.95
C LYS A 215 26.42 1.65 -6.98
N SER A 216 27.03 1.27 -5.84
CA SER A 216 28.48 1.15 -5.69
C SER A 216 29.06 -0.13 -6.29
N THR A 217 28.40 -1.28 -6.09
CA THR A 217 28.95 -2.59 -6.48
C THR A 217 28.24 -3.24 -7.67
N GLY A 218 27.02 -2.81 -7.99
CA GLY A 218 26.17 -3.45 -9.00
C GLY A 218 25.59 -4.80 -8.55
N GLU A 219 25.87 -5.24 -7.33
CA GLU A 219 25.32 -6.47 -6.75
C GLU A 219 23.85 -6.28 -6.35
N VAL A 220 23.13 -7.39 -6.22
CA VAL A 220 21.77 -7.40 -5.69
C VAL A 220 21.78 -6.88 -4.25
N VAL A 221 20.84 -5.98 -3.92
CA VAL A 221 20.76 -5.39 -2.58
C VAL A 221 20.42 -6.45 -1.54
N ASP A 222 19.40 -7.25 -1.83
CA ASP A 222 18.90 -8.37 -1.02
C ASP A 222 18.46 -9.52 -1.95
N SER A 223 18.97 -10.73 -1.71
CA SER A 223 18.60 -11.91 -2.48
C SER A 223 17.14 -12.31 -2.34
N ALA A 224 16.47 -11.91 -1.25
CA ALA A 224 15.05 -12.15 -1.06
C ALA A 224 14.19 -11.48 -2.13
N TRP A 225 14.65 -10.38 -2.74
CA TRP A 225 13.92 -9.67 -3.80
C TRP A 225 13.83 -10.48 -5.11
N LEU A 226 14.57 -11.59 -5.21
CA LEU A 226 14.46 -12.54 -6.32
C LEU A 226 13.45 -13.66 -6.05
N GLN A 227 12.78 -13.63 -4.89
CA GLN A 227 11.72 -14.56 -4.52
C GLN A 227 10.38 -13.84 -4.64
N PHE A 228 9.55 -14.29 -5.58
CA PHE A 228 8.25 -13.67 -5.83
C PHE A 228 7.29 -14.04 -4.71
N SER A 229 6.75 -13.01 -4.05
CA SER A 229 5.89 -13.18 -2.89
C SER A 229 4.60 -12.39 -3.07
N PHE A 230 3.52 -12.90 -2.50
CA PHE A 230 2.28 -12.14 -2.40
C PHE A 230 1.61 -12.43 -1.06
N PRO A 231 1.15 -11.40 -0.33
CA PRO A 231 1.49 -9.98 -0.53
C PRO A 231 2.95 -9.68 -0.16
N THR A 232 3.58 -8.71 -0.82
CA THR A 232 4.97 -8.30 -0.56
C THR A 232 5.13 -7.49 0.74
N GLN A 233 4.04 -6.88 1.21
CA GLN A 233 3.99 -6.00 2.39
C GLN A 233 4.88 -4.76 2.23
N TRP A 234 5.98 -4.65 2.99
CA TRP A 234 7.00 -3.62 2.79
C TRP A 234 8.20 -4.13 2.00
N HIS A 235 8.29 -5.45 1.79
CA HIS A 235 9.36 -6.01 0.99
C HIS A 235 9.14 -5.61 -0.47
N TYR A 236 10.25 -5.51 -1.18
CA TYR A 236 10.25 -5.35 -2.62
C TYR A 236 10.61 -6.69 -3.24
N ASP A 237 9.91 -7.08 -4.30
CA ASP A 237 10.40 -8.09 -5.23
C ASP A 237 10.47 -7.49 -6.64
N VAL A 238 11.18 -8.14 -7.56
CA VAL A 238 11.50 -7.56 -8.87
C VAL A 238 10.37 -7.68 -9.91
N LEU A 239 9.14 -7.99 -9.49
CA LEU A 239 7.94 -8.06 -10.36
C LEU A 239 7.01 -6.85 -10.19
#